data_AF-A0A7R9WMX7-F1
#
_entry.id   AF-A0A7R9WMX7-F1
#
_cell.length_a   1.000
_cell.length_b   1.000
_cell.length_c   1.000
_cell.angle_alpha   90.00
_cell.angle_beta   90.00
_cell.angle_gamma   90.00
#
_symmetry.space_group_name_H-M   'P 1'
#
loop_
_entity.id
_entity.type
_entity.pdbx_description
1 polymer ?
#
loop_
_entity_poly.entity_id
_entity_poly.type
_entity_poly.pdbx_seq_one_letter_code
_entity_poly.pdbx_strand_id
1 'polypeptide(L)'
;AWNQIFEVDRDARMKRTQQRPLVTNTLSMREASLAASAWAAAGTGLLWFGTDPVTTALGVGNIALYSGLYTYMKPRSIYNTWVGAVVGAIPPLMGWTAATGGSLF
;
A
#
# COMPACT_ATOMS: atom_id res chain seq x y z
N ALA A 1 0.05 5.12 -3.77
CA ALA A 1 0.49 6.53 -3.68
C ALA A 1 1.60 6.72 -2.63
N TRP A 2 1.44 6.26 -1.38
CA TRP A 2 2.46 6.40 -0.32
C TRP A 2 3.88 5.92 -0.67
N ASN A 3 4.04 4.79 -1.36
CA ASN A 3 5.40 4.33 -1.77
C ASN A 3 6.15 5.36 -2.62
N GLN A 4 5.46 6.10 -3.51
CA GLN A 4 6.11 7.09 -4.37
C GLN A 4 6.57 8.33 -3.59
N ILE A 5 5.92 8.64 -2.46
CA ILE A 5 6.30 9.75 -1.56
C ILE A 5 7.63 9.41 -0.85
N PHE A 6 7.79 8.17 -0.40
CA PHE A 6 9.00 7.73 0.29
C PHE A 6 10.20 7.48 -0.64
N GLU A 7 9.95 7.25 -1.93
CA GLU A 7 11.01 6.96 -2.90
C GLU A 7 11.45 8.16 -3.74
N VAL A 8 10.93 9.37 -3.50
CA VAL A 8 11.23 10.59 -4.30
C VAL A 8 12.73 10.80 -4.49
N ASP A 9 13.52 10.76 -3.42
CA ASP A 9 14.98 11.00 -3.49
C ASP A 9 15.73 9.94 -4.30
N ARG A 10 15.22 8.70 -4.32
CA ARG A 10 15.82 7.58 -5.04
C ARG A 10 15.36 7.58 -6.49
N ASP A 11 14.09 7.89 -6.73
CA ASP A 11 13.51 8.03 -8.06
C ASP A 11 14.15 9.17 -8.85
N ALA A 12 14.55 10.25 -8.17
CA ALA A 12 15.30 11.37 -8.74
C ALA A 12 16.68 10.99 -9.29
N ARG A 13 17.30 9.93 -8.76
CA ARG A 13 18.65 9.48 -9.16
C ARG A 13 18.63 8.42 -10.27
N MET A 14 17.45 7.97 -10.70
CA MET A 14 17.29 6.89 -11.65
C MET A 14 16.77 7.39 -13.00
N LYS A 15 17.53 7.13 -14.08
CA LYS A 15 17.18 7.54 -15.47
C LYS A 15 15.76 7.13 -15.89
N ARG A 16 15.27 6.01 -15.37
CA ARG A 16 13.92 5.46 -15.66
C ARG A 16 12.78 6.19 -14.93
N THR A 17 13.02 6.75 -13.74
CA THR A 17 11.95 7.24 -12.83
C THR A 17 12.08 8.72 -12.47
N GLN A 18 13.12 9.39 -12.95
CA GLN A 18 13.37 10.83 -12.77
C GLN A 18 12.25 11.73 -13.32
N GLN A 19 11.42 11.24 -14.26
CA GLN A 19 10.29 12.00 -14.82
C GLN A 19 8.97 11.80 -14.06
N ARG A 20 8.99 11.16 -12.87
CA ARG A 20 7.77 10.99 -12.08
C ARG A 20 7.25 12.34 -11.58
N PRO A 21 5.92 12.54 -11.52
CA PRO A 21 5.32 13.84 -11.15
C PRO A 21 5.78 14.40 -9.80
N LEU A 22 6.05 13.51 -8.84
CA LEU A 22 6.56 13.85 -7.52
C LEU A 22 8.05 14.28 -7.51
N VAL A 23 8.84 13.82 -8.49
CA VAL A 23 10.25 14.20 -8.66
C VAL A 23 10.36 15.52 -9.43
N THR A 24 9.50 15.73 -10.41
CA THR A 24 9.46 16.95 -11.23
C THR A 24 8.72 18.12 -10.56
N ASN A 25 8.26 17.96 -9.31
CA ASN A 25 7.44 18.93 -8.57
C ASN A 25 6.16 19.37 -9.32
N THR A 26 5.69 18.58 -10.28
CA THR A 26 4.41 18.86 -10.95
C THR A 26 3.22 18.47 -10.09
N LEU A 27 3.45 17.66 -9.05
CA LEU A 27 2.46 17.31 -8.03
C LEU A 27 3.06 17.50 -6.64
N SER A 28 2.40 18.26 -5.76
CA SER A 28 2.94 18.55 -4.44
C SER A 28 2.95 17.32 -3.56
N MET A 29 3.99 17.17 -2.72
CA MET A 29 4.07 16.10 -1.72
C MET A 29 2.81 16.08 -0.81
N ARG A 30 2.26 17.27 -0.50
CA ARG A 30 1.03 17.40 0.29
C ARG A 30 -0.18 16.85 -0.45
N GLU A 31 -0.35 17.18 -1.72
CA GLU A 31 -1.46 16.70 -2.56
C GLU A 31 -1.39 15.18 -2.74
N ALA A 32 -0.20 14.63 -2.99
CA ALA A 32 -0.02 13.19 -3.06
C ALA A 32 -0.36 12.49 -1.73
N SER A 33 0.04 13.06 -0.59
CA SER A 33 -0.25 12.49 0.73
C SER A 33 -1.74 12.55 1.08
N LEU A 34 -2.40 13.66 0.73
CA LEU A 34 -3.85 13.83 0.89
C LEU A 34 -4.62 12.87 0.00
N ALA A 35 -4.27 12.78 -1.28
CA ALA A 35 -4.90 11.84 -2.20
C ALA A 35 -4.67 10.39 -1.74
N ALA A 36 -3.46 10.04 -1.30
CA ALA A 36 -3.17 8.71 -0.78
C ALA A 36 -4.01 8.36 0.44
N SER A 37 -4.18 9.31 1.36
CA SER A 37 -4.97 9.13 2.58
C SER A 37 -6.47 9.06 2.25
N ALA A 38 -6.95 9.88 1.31
CA ALA A 38 -8.34 9.86 0.85
C ALA A 38 -8.69 8.52 0.20
N TRP A 39 -7.85 8.00 -0.69
CA TRP A 39 -8.04 6.68 -1.31
C TRP A 39 -7.95 5.55 -0.29
N ALA A 40 -7.04 5.64 0.68
CA ALA A 40 -6.95 4.66 1.77
C ALA A 40 -8.22 4.66 2.65
N ALA A 41 -8.73 5.83 3.01
CA ALA A 41 -9.96 5.98 3.78
C ALA A 41 -11.19 5.49 3.00
N ALA A 42 -11.31 5.88 1.72
CA ALA A 42 -12.39 5.44 0.85
C ALA A 42 -12.38 3.92 0.64
N GLY A 43 -11.21 3.33 0.38
CA GLY A 43 -11.06 1.88 0.23
C GLY A 43 -11.36 1.12 1.52
N THR A 44 -10.91 1.64 2.66
CA THR A 44 -11.22 1.05 3.98
C THR A 44 -12.72 1.14 4.29
N GLY A 45 -13.35 2.27 3.99
CA GLY A 45 -14.78 2.45 4.14
C GLY A 45 -15.58 1.49 3.25
N LEU A 46 -15.17 1.31 2.01
CA LEU A 46 -15.81 0.36 1.09
C LEU A 46 -15.73 -1.09 1.62
N LEU A 47 -14.57 -1.50 2.15
CA LEU A 47 -14.40 -2.82 2.76
C LEU A 47 -15.24 -2.98 4.02
N TRP A 48 -15.31 -1.94 4.86
CA TRP A 48 -16.09 -1.95 6.08
C TRP A 48 -17.60 -2.13 5.84
N PHE A 49 -18.14 -1.47 4.81
CA PHE A 49 -19.57 -1.56 4.48
C PHE A 49 -19.91 -2.72 3.56
N GLY A 50 -18.98 -3.16 2.71
CA GLY A 50 -19.25 -4.15 1.66
C GLY A 50 -18.84 -5.59 2.02
N THR A 51 -18.06 -5.79 3.08
CA THR A 51 -17.54 -7.11 3.46
C THR A 51 -17.61 -7.31 4.98
N ASP A 52 -16.58 -7.91 5.57
CA ASP A 52 -16.51 -8.29 6.97
C ASP A 52 -15.41 -7.52 7.72
N PRO A 53 -15.52 -7.43 9.07
CA PRO A 53 -14.50 -6.81 9.90
C PRO A 53 -13.11 -7.43 9.73
N VAL A 54 -13.05 -8.75 9.47
CA VAL A 54 -11.80 -9.49 9.25
C VAL A 54 -11.13 -9.08 7.93
N THR A 55 -11.90 -9.00 6.85
CA THR A 55 -11.43 -8.54 5.54
C THR A 55 -10.94 -7.09 5.61
N THR A 56 -11.65 -6.26 6.35
CA THR A 56 -11.27 -4.85 6.57
C THR A 56 -9.96 -4.74 7.36
N ALA A 57 -9.80 -5.53 8.43
CA ALA A 57 -8.56 -5.58 9.21
C ALA A 57 -7.36 -6.05 8.37
N LEU A 58 -7.55 -7.06 7.51
CA LEU A 58 -6.53 -7.53 6.57
C LEU A 58 -6.16 -6.44 5.54
N GLY A 59 -7.15 -5.72 5.01
CA GLY A 59 -6.92 -4.61 4.07
C GLY A 59 -6.13 -3.45 4.69
N VAL A 60 -6.52 -3.00 5.88
CA VAL A 60 -5.79 -1.96 6.63
C VAL A 60 -4.39 -2.43 7.00
N GLY A 61 -4.27 -3.67 7.47
CA GLY A 61 -2.98 -4.31 7.76
C GLY A 61 -2.07 -4.34 6.53
N ASN A 62 -2.61 -4.67 5.36
CA ASN A 62 -1.86 -4.71 4.10
C ASN A 62 -1.38 -3.31 3.67
N ILE A 63 -2.23 -2.29 3.80
CA ILE A 63 -1.84 -0.90 3.53
C ILE A 63 -0.70 -0.46 4.45
N ALA A 64 -0.77 -0.78 5.74
CA ALA A 64 0.26 -0.46 6.72
C ALA A 64 1.57 -1.24 6.47
N LEU A 65 1.47 -2.55 6.23
CA LEU A 65 2.60 -3.43 5.91
C LEU A 65 3.31 -2.97 4.64
N TYR A 66 2.57 -2.68 3.58
CA TYR A 66 3.15 -2.28 2.31
C TYR A 66 3.70 -0.85 2.35
N SER A 67 2.94 0.10 2.89
CA SER A 67 3.33 1.52 2.89
C SER A 67 4.44 1.82 3.90
N GLY A 68 4.43 1.16 5.06
CA GLY A 68 5.43 1.35 6.12
C GLY A 68 6.57 0.34 6.05
N LEU A 69 6.28 -0.93 6.37
CA LEU A 69 7.32 -1.93 6.59
C LEU A 69 8.08 -2.28 5.31
N TYR A 70 7.37 -2.57 4.22
CA TYR A 70 7.98 -2.93 2.94
C TYR A 70 8.78 -1.75 2.36
N THR A 71 8.22 -0.55 2.33
CA THR A 71 8.91 0.65 1.85
C THR A 71 10.18 0.97 2.65
N TYR A 72 10.14 0.81 3.98
CA TYR A 72 11.30 1.04 4.84
C TYR A 72 12.37 -0.06 4.72
N MET A 73 11.94 -1.32 4.50
CA MET A 73 12.84 -2.47 4.38
C MET A 73 13.47 -2.63 3.00
N LYS A 74 12.81 -2.15 1.93
CA LYS A 74 13.27 -2.23 0.54
C LYS A 74 14.75 -1.83 0.35
N PRO A 75 15.31 -0.81 1.04
CA PRO A 75 16.73 -0.49 0.95
C PRO A 75 17.65 -1.13 1.99
N ARG A 76 17.10 -1.76 3.03
CA ARG A 76 17.90 -2.22 4.18
C ARG A 76 18.12 -3.73 4.21
N SER A 77 17.30 -4.53 3.51
CA SER A 77 17.42 -5.98 3.63
C SER A 77 16.84 -6.78 2.45
N ILE A 78 17.43 -7.96 2.22
CA ILE A 78 16.93 -9.03 1.33
C ILE A 78 15.56 -9.56 1.80
N TYR A 79 15.22 -9.38 3.09
CA TYR A 79 13.92 -9.79 3.63
C TYR A 79 12.71 -9.07 2.99
N ASN A 80 12.92 -8.02 2.18
CA ASN A 80 11.83 -7.38 1.44
C ASN A 80 11.05 -8.40 0.58
N THR A 81 11.71 -9.40 0.00
CA THR A 81 11.06 -10.39 -0.87
C THR A 81 10.02 -11.21 -0.09
N TRP A 82 10.32 -11.56 1.16
CA TRP A 82 9.39 -12.28 2.03
C TRP A 82 8.20 -11.42 2.43
N VAL A 83 8.45 -10.15 2.78
CA VAL A 83 7.37 -9.19 3.08
C VAL A 83 6.50 -8.94 1.85
N GLY A 84 7.10 -8.85 0.66
CA GLY A 84 6.38 -8.76 -0.60
C GLY A 84 5.52 -9.99 -0.90
N ALA A 85 6.01 -11.20 -0.59
CA ALA A 85 5.23 -12.43 -0.71
C ALA A 85 4.03 -12.45 0.26
N VAL A 86 4.20 -12.00 1.50
CA VAL A 86 3.10 -11.87 2.46
C VAL A 86 2.06 -10.87 1.97
N VAL A 87 2.49 -9.70 1.50
CA VAL A 87 1.59 -8.69 0.91
C VAL A 87 0.86 -9.23 -0.32
N GLY A 88 1.52 -10.06 -1.14
CA GLY A 88 0.90 -10.70 -2.31
C GLY A 88 -0.09 -11.82 -1.96
N ALA A 89 0.04 -12.45 -0.79
CA ALA A 89 -0.87 -13.50 -0.33
C ALA A 89 -2.14 -12.94 0.36
N ILE A 90 -2.13 -11.68 0.80
CA ILE A 90 -3.28 -11.05 1.47
C ILE A 90 -4.49 -10.84 0.53
N PRO A 91 -4.36 -10.39 -0.74
CA PRO A 91 -5.53 -10.19 -1.61
C PRO A 91 -6.36 -11.46 -1.87
N PRO A 92 -5.77 -12.63 -2.15
CA PRO A 92 -6.54 -13.89 -2.20
C PRO A 92 -7.26 -14.22 -0.90
N LEU A 93 -6.61 -14.01 0.26
CA LEU A 93 -7.24 -14.22 1.57
C LEU A 93 -8.40 -13.26 1.81
N MET A 94 -8.25 -11.99 1.46
CA MET A 94 -9.34 -11.00 1.53
C MET A 94 -10.52 -11.39 0.64
N GLY A 95 -10.26 -11.94 -0.56
CA GLY A 95 -11.30 -12.45 -1.44
C GLY A 95 -12.04 -13.65 -0.82
N TRP A 96 -11.31 -14.57 -0.19
CA TRP A 96 -11.90 -15.70 0.52
C TRP A 96 -12.76 -15.26 1.72
N THR A 97 -12.22 -14.41 2.59
CA THR A 97 -12.95 -13.94 3.78
C THR A 97 -14.17 -13.11 3.41
N ALA A 98 -14.10 -12.32 2.33
CA ALA A 98 -15.26 -11.60 1.80
C ALA A 98 -16.35 -12.52 1.23
N ALA A 99 -15.98 -13.66 0.65
CA ALA A 99 -16.94 -14.63 0.12
C ALA A 99 -17.55 -15.54 1.20
N THR A 100 -16.82 -15.77 2.30
CA THR A 100 -17.24 -16.67 3.40
C THR A 100 -17.84 -15.95 4.61
N GLY A 101 -17.96 -14.62 4.60
CA GLY A 101 -18.55 -13.89 5.73
C GLY A 101 -17.61 -13.78 6.94
N GLY A 102 -16.30 -13.70 6.69
CA GLY A 102 -15.29 -13.52 7.75
C GLY A 102 -14.72 -14.79 8.38
N SER A 103 -15.01 -15.99 7.87
CA SER A 103 -14.30 -17.20 8.32
C SER A 103 -12.89 -17.25 7.75
N LEU A 104 -11.88 -17.37 8.62
CA LEU A 104 -10.50 -17.59 8.18
C LEU A 104 -10.17 -19.06 7.93
N PHE A 105 -11.05 -19.98 8.29
CA PHE A 105 -11.07 -21.41 7.98
C PHE A 105 -12.48 -21.95 8.15
#